data_AF-A0A8K0QGL9-F1
#
_entry.id   AF-A0A8K0QGL9-F1
#
_cell.length_a   1.000
_cell.length_b   1.000
_cell.length_c   1.000
_cell.angle_alpha   90.00
_cell.angle_beta   90.00
_cell.angle_gamma   90.00
#
_symmetry.space_group_name_H-M   'P 1'
#
loop_
_entity.id
_entity.type
_entity.pdbx_description
1 polymer ?
#
loop_
_entity_poly.entity_id
_entity_poly.type
_entity_poly.pdbx_seq_one_letter_code
_entity_poly.pdbx_strand_id
1 'polypeptide(L)'
;MDGLSVAANVIAVVELSANVIRHCVQYAQDIKHAKDDKARLSQEVTRLHLALKNADDLLNGPQGARLKCSRALSVATGNSEAQLRRLDELLAFGQMTKSGKNAGLGAMKWPFQSKEVETLIQGLQRCTEAISSALQVDQTAIILDIDQKTALDRLPVAEGASYDSRAEEHSPTCLQNTRVDLL
;
A
#
# COMPACT_ATOMS: atom_id res chain seq x y z
N MET A 1 -5.23 -1.92 14.94
CA MET A 1 -5.14 -0.94 13.85
C MET A 1 -6.19 -1.32 12.85
N ASP A 2 -7.27 -0.56 12.84
CA ASP A 2 -8.40 -0.67 11.92
C ASP A 2 -8.01 -0.25 10.51
N GLY A 3 -8.74 -0.72 9.48
CA GLY A 3 -8.43 -0.47 8.08
C GLY A 3 -8.40 1.03 7.72
N LEU A 4 -9.22 1.84 8.39
CA LEU A 4 -9.23 3.30 8.22
C LEU A 4 -7.91 3.97 8.61
N SER A 5 -7.30 3.55 9.72
CA SER A 5 -6.00 4.07 10.15
C SER A 5 -4.89 3.75 9.15
N VAL A 6 -4.99 2.60 8.46
CA VAL A 6 -4.03 2.21 7.43
C VAL A 6 -4.24 3.03 6.15
N ALA A 7 -5.49 3.22 5.71
CA ALA A 7 -5.80 4.06 4.54
C ALA A 7 -5.31 5.50 4.72
N ALA A 8 -5.62 6.13 5.86
CA ALA A 8 -5.15 7.49 6.16
C ALA A 8 -3.61 7.61 6.15
N ASN A 9 -2.92 6.60 6.67
CA ASN A 9 -1.44 6.56 6.63
C ASN A 9 -0.93 6.44 5.18
N VAL A 10 -1.51 5.56 4.37
CA VAL A 10 -1.12 5.39 2.96
C VAL A 10 -1.29 6.70 2.19
N ILE A 11 -2.41 7.39 2.34
CA ILE A 11 -2.67 8.70 1.69
C ILE A 11 -1.56 9.70 2.03
N ALA A 12 -1.21 9.84 3.32
CA ALA A 12 -0.16 10.75 3.75
C ALA A 12 1.20 10.45 3.09
N VAL A 13 1.54 9.17 2.92
CA VAL A 13 2.78 8.75 2.25
C VAL A 13 2.71 8.91 0.73
N VAL A 14 1.53 8.78 0.11
CA VAL A 14 1.30 9.13 -1.31
C VAL A 14 1.58 10.61 -1.54
N GLU A 15 1.08 11.49 -0.69
CA GLU A 15 1.34 12.94 -0.79
C GLU A 15 2.82 13.26 -0.59
N LEU A 16 3.47 12.66 0.42
CA LEU A 16 4.89 12.82 0.67
C LEU A 16 5.73 12.38 -0.53
N SER A 17 5.46 11.19 -1.10
CA SER A 17 6.19 10.71 -2.28
C SER A 17 6.00 11.62 -3.49
N ALA A 18 4.81 12.17 -3.71
CA ALA A 18 4.57 13.16 -4.75
C ALA A 18 5.40 14.43 -4.55
N ASN A 19 5.54 14.92 -3.31
CA ASN A 19 6.38 16.07 -2.99
C ASN A 19 7.86 15.79 -3.29
N VAL A 20 8.36 14.62 -2.85
CA VAL A 20 9.75 14.20 -3.10
C VAL A 20 10.03 14.06 -4.61
N ILE A 21 9.10 13.53 -5.41
CA ILE A 21 9.24 13.48 -6.87
C ILE A 21 9.41 14.88 -7.44
N ARG A 22 8.59 15.86 -7.01
CA ARG A 22 8.74 17.25 -7.46
C ARG A 22 10.10 17.83 -7.10
N HIS A 23 10.60 17.57 -5.88
CA HIS A 23 11.95 17.98 -5.49
C HIS A 23 13.03 17.32 -6.35
N CYS A 24 12.94 16.02 -6.62
CA CYS A 24 13.87 15.30 -7.50
C CYS A 24 13.90 15.88 -8.93
N VAL A 25 12.74 16.19 -9.50
CA VAL A 25 12.64 16.80 -10.84
C VAL A 25 13.27 18.20 -10.87
N GLN A 26 12.99 19.04 -9.87
CA GLN A 26 13.59 20.37 -9.76
C GLN A 26 15.12 20.28 -9.69
N TYR A 27 15.63 19.36 -8.86
CA TYR A 27 17.07 19.09 -8.75
C TYR A 27 17.71 18.58 -10.03
N ALA A 28 16.98 17.79 -10.82
CA ALA A 28 17.47 17.27 -12.09
C ALA A 28 17.62 18.37 -13.15
N GLN A 29 16.75 19.39 -13.12
CA GLN A 29 16.83 20.55 -14.03
C GLN A 29 18.00 21.48 -13.69
N ASP A 30 18.25 21.70 -12.39
CA ASP A 30 19.20 22.71 -11.91
C ASP A 30 20.67 22.23 -11.84
N ILE A 31 20.92 20.91 -11.96
CA ILE A 31 22.27 20.33 -11.81
C ILE A 31 22.64 19.45 -13.01
N LYS A 32 23.74 19.80 -13.70
CA LYS A 32 24.24 19.04 -14.87
C LYS A 32 25.04 17.75 -14.55
N HIS A 33 25.66 17.65 -13.37
CA HIS A 33 26.45 16.46 -12.96
C HIS A 33 25.59 15.39 -12.25
N ALA A 34 26.07 14.15 -12.11
CA ALA A 34 25.35 13.03 -11.44
C ALA A 34 24.00 12.67 -12.09
N LYS A 35 23.92 12.72 -13.43
CA LYS A 35 22.69 12.45 -14.20
C LYS A 35 22.11 11.05 -13.95
N ASP A 36 22.98 10.04 -13.84
CA ASP A 36 22.56 8.65 -13.65
C ASP A 36 21.95 8.42 -12.25
N ASP A 37 22.66 8.79 -11.19
CA ASP A 37 22.17 8.70 -9.80
C ASP A 37 20.81 9.39 -9.61
N LYS A 38 20.62 10.57 -10.23
CA LYS A 38 19.33 11.28 -10.22
C LYS A 38 18.22 10.53 -10.93
N ALA A 39 18.50 10.04 -12.14
CA ALA A 39 17.52 9.34 -12.95
C ALA A 39 17.08 8.06 -12.22
N ARG A 40 18.03 7.30 -11.70
CA ARG A 40 17.78 6.08 -10.92
C ARG A 40 16.97 6.37 -9.66
N LEU A 41 17.37 7.36 -8.87
CA LEU A 41 16.64 7.73 -7.66
C LEU A 41 15.21 8.22 -7.97
N SER A 42 15.05 9.11 -8.95
CA SER A 42 13.74 9.61 -9.35
C SER A 42 12.82 8.49 -9.86
N GLN A 43 13.38 7.53 -10.61
CA GLN A 43 12.65 6.37 -11.08
C GLN A 43 12.16 5.51 -9.92
N GLU A 44 12.99 5.26 -8.91
CA GLU A 44 12.62 4.43 -7.77
C GLU A 44 11.60 5.10 -6.85
N VAL A 45 11.70 6.42 -6.62
CA VAL A 45 10.65 7.16 -5.90
C VAL A 45 9.32 7.10 -6.67
N THR A 46 9.37 7.18 -8.01
CA THR A 46 8.16 7.08 -8.85
C THR A 46 7.52 5.69 -8.78
N ARG A 47 8.34 4.62 -8.77
CA ARG A 47 7.86 3.25 -8.59
C ARG A 47 7.17 3.06 -7.24
N LEU A 48 7.79 3.56 -6.17
CA LEU A 48 7.21 3.53 -4.84
C LEU A 48 5.88 4.32 -4.78
N HIS A 49 5.85 5.52 -5.36
CA HIS A 49 4.63 6.33 -5.43
C HIS A 49 3.49 5.59 -6.14
N LEU A 50 3.77 4.91 -7.26
CA LEU A 50 2.76 4.13 -7.98
C LEU A 50 2.24 2.96 -7.13
N ALA A 51 3.12 2.24 -6.43
CA ALA A 51 2.71 1.16 -5.54
C ALA A 51 1.83 1.65 -4.38
N LEU A 52 2.20 2.78 -3.76
CA LEU A 52 1.41 3.43 -2.72
C LEU A 52 0.05 3.90 -3.24
N LYS A 53 0.01 4.50 -4.43
CA LYS A 53 -1.24 4.95 -5.06
C LYS A 53 -2.17 3.79 -5.39
N ASN A 54 -1.64 2.70 -5.93
CA ASN A 54 -2.43 1.50 -6.18
C ASN A 54 -2.98 0.92 -4.87
N ALA A 55 -2.19 0.95 -3.79
CA ALA A 55 -2.66 0.52 -2.47
C ALA A 55 -3.78 1.45 -1.96
N ASP A 56 -3.65 2.75 -2.16
CA ASP A 56 -4.67 3.75 -1.80
C ASP A 56 -5.99 3.54 -2.57
N ASP A 57 -5.91 3.40 -3.89
CA ASP A 57 -7.07 3.15 -4.76
C ASP A 57 -7.82 1.86 -4.35
N LEU A 58 -7.07 0.82 -3.95
CA LEU A 58 -7.66 -0.43 -3.47
C LEU A 58 -8.30 -0.30 -2.08
N LEU A 59 -7.65 0.43 -1.16
CA LEU A 59 -8.15 0.64 0.20
C LEU A 59 -9.39 1.53 0.24
N ASN A 60 -9.45 2.55 -0.61
CA ASN A 60 -10.61 3.44 -0.74
C ASN A 60 -11.69 2.89 -1.68
N GLY A 61 -11.42 1.76 -2.34
CA GLY A 61 -12.35 1.11 -3.25
C GLY A 61 -13.45 0.31 -2.52
N PRO A 62 -14.46 -0.19 -3.27
CA PRO A 62 -15.63 -0.90 -2.71
C PRO A 62 -15.29 -2.16 -1.90
N GLN A 63 -14.11 -2.73 -2.17
CA GLN A 63 -13.64 -3.97 -1.55
C GLN A 63 -12.48 -3.72 -0.56
N GLY A 64 -12.15 -2.46 -0.24
CA GLY A 64 -11.02 -2.12 0.63
C GLY A 64 -11.10 -2.76 2.02
N ALA A 65 -12.31 -2.92 2.56
CA ALA A 65 -12.55 -3.61 3.84
C ALA A 65 -12.19 -5.12 3.82
N ARG A 66 -12.03 -5.74 2.64
CA ARG A 66 -11.64 -7.15 2.49
C ARG A 66 -10.13 -7.37 2.48
N LEU A 67 -9.33 -6.31 2.38
CA LEU A 67 -7.88 -6.39 2.44
C LEU A 67 -7.45 -6.71 3.88
N LYS A 68 -6.95 -7.93 4.11
CA LYS A 68 -6.66 -8.49 5.44
C LYS A 68 -5.22 -8.21 5.89
N CYS A 69 -4.30 -7.90 4.98
CA CYS A 69 -2.88 -7.68 5.27
C CYS A 69 -2.56 -6.29 5.84
N SER A 70 -3.53 -5.62 6.49
CA SER A 70 -3.38 -4.23 6.97
C SER A 70 -2.13 -4.01 7.83
N ARG A 71 -1.66 -5.03 8.56
CA ARG A 71 -0.42 -4.95 9.35
C ARG A 71 0.84 -4.95 8.48
N ALA A 72 0.95 -5.85 7.50
CA ALA A 72 2.11 -5.90 6.62
C ALA A 72 2.18 -4.64 5.74
N LEU A 73 1.03 -4.20 5.22
CA LEU A 73 0.92 -2.96 4.47
C LEU A 73 1.26 -1.75 5.35
N SER A 74 0.72 -1.66 6.57
CA SER A 74 1.05 -0.60 7.53
C SER A 74 2.56 -0.51 7.82
N VAL A 75 3.22 -1.65 8.06
CA VAL A 75 4.68 -1.70 8.27
C VAL A 75 5.43 -1.24 7.02
N ALA A 76 5.04 -1.71 5.83
CA ALA A 76 5.67 -1.30 4.58
C ALA A 76 5.48 0.20 4.30
N THR A 77 4.30 0.74 4.58
CA THR A 77 3.99 2.18 4.48
C THR A 77 4.81 3.00 5.47
N GLY A 78 4.93 2.58 6.72
CA GLY A 78 5.78 3.27 7.71
C GLY A 78 7.27 3.27 7.32
N ASN A 79 7.77 2.15 6.78
CA ASN A 79 9.13 2.09 6.24
C ASN A 79 9.31 3.02 5.03
N SER A 80 8.30 3.09 4.16
CA SER A 80 8.28 3.99 3.00
C SER A 80 8.35 5.45 3.44
N GLU A 81 7.54 5.83 4.43
CA GLU A 81 7.55 7.17 5.02
C GLU A 81 8.94 7.53 5.55
N ALA A 82 9.57 6.65 6.33
CA ALA A 82 10.90 6.88 6.88
C ALA A 82 11.96 7.09 5.79
N GLN A 83 11.93 6.30 4.70
CA GLN A 83 12.85 6.49 3.58
C GLN A 83 12.59 7.81 2.83
N LEU A 84 11.32 8.16 2.60
CA LEU A 84 10.94 9.38 1.90
C LEU A 84 11.26 10.63 2.70
N ARG A 85 11.02 10.65 4.01
CA ARG A 85 11.40 11.77 4.90
C ARG A 85 12.91 11.97 4.92
N ARG A 86 13.67 10.88 5.06
CA ARG A 86 15.14 10.94 4.99
C ARG A 86 15.61 11.53 3.65
N LEU A 87 15.01 11.11 2.54
CA LEU A 87 15.35 11.64 1.24
C LEU A 87 14.98 13.13 1.13
N ASP A 88 13.80 13.53 1.61
CA ASP A 88 13.34 14.91 1.58
C ASP A 88 14.24 15.83 2.42
N GLU A 89 14.65 15.40 3.62
CA GLU A 89 15.60 16.13 4.48
C GLU A 89 16.96 16.33 3.79
N LEU A 90 17.49 15.29 3.13
CA LEU A 90 18.75 15.37 2.41
C LEU A 90 18.65 16.31 1.19
N LEU A 91 17.53 16.25 0.47
CA LEU A 91 17.23 17.18 -0.62
C LEU A 91 17.09 18.62 -0.10
N ALA A 92 16.43 18.85 1.04
CA ALA A 92 16.27 20.18 1.63
C ALA A 92 17.62 20.76 2.08
N PHE A 93 18.48 19.96 2.72
CA PHE A 93 19.83 20.38 3.13
C PHE A 93 20.67 20.85 1.93
N GLY A 94 20.60 20.13 0.81
CA GLY A 94 21.27 20.54 -0.43
C GLY A 94 20.80 21.93 -0.94
N GLN A 95 19.53 22.30 -0.72
CA GLN A 95 18.99 23.60 -1.14
C GLN A 95 19.43 24.73 -0.20
N MET A 96 19.47 24.47 1.12
CA MET A 96 19.82 25.47 2.14
C MET A 96 21.25 25.98 2.06
N THR A 97 22.18 25.19 1.51
CA THR A 97 23.58 25.64 1.28
C THR A 97 23.71 26.88 0.37
N LYS A 98 22.61 27.33 -0.27
CA LYS A 98 22.50 28.61 -1.00
C LYS A 98 22.22 29.83 -0.12
N SER A 99 21.68 29.69 1.08
CA SER A 99 21.13 30.82 1.88
C SER A 99 22.12 31.55 2.79
N GLY A 100 23.43 31.27 2.68
CA GLY A 100 24.46 32.10 3.30
C GLY A 100 24.62 33.43 2.56
N LYS A 101 24.91 34.53 3.28
CA LYS A 101 24.96 35.94 2.82
C LYS A 101 25.84 36.26 1.58
N ASN A 102 26.51 35.26 0.98
CA ASN A 102 27.39 35.40 -0.18
C ASN A 102 26.90 34.52 -1.37
N ALA A 103 25.61 34.56 -1.69
CA ALA A 103 25.04 33.82 -2.82
C ALA A 103 25.46 34.43 -4.17
N GLY A 104 26.69 34.14 -4.60
CA GLY A 104 27.01 34.13 -6.03
C GLY A 104 26.21 33.05 -6.76
N LEU A 105 26.22 33.06 -8.09
CA LEU A 105 25.56 32.11 -9.01
C LEU A 105 26.09 30.66 -8.90
N GLY A 106 26.15 30.12 -7.68
CA GLY A 106 26.60 28.78 -7.36
C GLY A 106 25.51 27.75 -7.70
N ALA A 107 25.79 26.94 -8.71
CA ALA A 107 24.98 25.79 -9.11
C ALA A 107 24.60 24.94 -7.89
N MET A 108 23.37 24.44 -7.86
CA MET A 108 22.94 23.47 -6.85
C MET A 108 23.99 22.34 -6.79
N LYS A 109 24.52 22.06 -5.61
CA LYS A 109 25.47 20.96 -5.43
C LYS A 109 24.66 19.73 -5.07
N TRP A 110 24.86 18.65 -5.82
CA TRP A 110 24.24 17.36 -5.53
C TRP A 110 24.67 16.94 -4.11
N PRO A 111 23.74 16.76 -3.16
CA PRO A 111 24.09 16.62 -1.75
C PRO A 111 24.56 15.21 -1.36
N PHE A 112 24.43 14.23 -2.27
CA PHE A 112 24.66 12.82 -1.96
C PHE A 112 26.02 12.33 -2.41
N GLN A 113 26.60 11.41 -1.63
CA GLN A 113 27.59 10.46 -2.14
C GLN A 113 26.88 9.33 -2.90
N SER A 114 27.48 8.80 -3.96
CA SER A 114 26.86 7.73 -4.77
C SER A 114 26.46 6.50 -3.93
N LYS A 115 27.24 6.17 -2.89
CA LYS A 115 26.91 5.10 -1.93
C LYS A 115 25.64 5.38 -1.11
N GLU A 116 25.38 6.63 -0.78
CA GLU A 116 24.17 7.04 -0.05
C GLU A 116 22.94 6.96 -0.96
N VAL A 117 23.09 7.38 -2.22
CA VAL A 117 22.04 7.21 -3.26
C VAL A 117 21.69 5.74 -3.42
N GLU A 118 22.69 4.88 -3.53
CA GLU A 118 22.49 3.43 -3.66
C GLU A 118 21.73 2.85 -2.45
N THR A 119 22.10 3.28 -1.24
CA THR A 119 21.42 2.83 -0.01
C THR A 119 19.95 3.27 0.02
N LEU A 120 19.66 4.49 -0.41
CA LEU A 120 18.29 5.02 -0.51
C LEU A 120 17.49 4.25 -1.56
N ILE A 121 18.06 4.04 -2.75
CA ILE A 121 17.44 3.25 -3.83
C ILE A 121 17.04 1.86 -3.33
N GLN A 122 17.97 1.15 -2.68
CA GLN A 122 17.68 -0.18 -2.14
C GLN A 122 16.59 -0.14 -1.05
N GLY A 123 16.56 0.92 -0.25
CA GLY A 123 15.49 1.15 0.74
C GLY A 123 14.12 1.31 0.09
N LEU A 124 14.03 2.15 -0.94
CA LEU A 124 12.79 2.41 -1.69
C LEU A 124 12.31 1.16 -2.45
N GLN A 125 13.24 0.40 -3.04
CA GLN A 125 12.94 -0.87 -3.71
C GLN A 125 12.34 -1.89 -2.76
N ARG A 126 12.97 -2.12 -1.59
CA ARG A 126 12.42 -3.00 -0.56
C ARG A 126 11.02 -2.59 -0.10
N CYS A 127 10.77 -1.29 0.03
CA CYS A 127 9.44 -0.78 0.37
C CYS A 127 8.41 -1.09 -0.72
N THR A 128 8.78 -0.86 -1.98
CA THR A 128 7.93 -1.14 -3.15
C THR A 128 7.57 -2.63 -3.25
N GLU A 129 8.56 -3.50 -3.05
CA GLU A 129 8.40 -4.95 -3.03
C GLU A 129 7.52 -5.41 -1.88
N ALA A 130 7.70 -4.84 -0.68
CA ALA A 130 6.90 -5.17 0.49
C ALA A 130 5.42 -4.78 0.31
N ILE A 131 5.14 -3.58 -0.24
CA ILE A 131 3.77 -3.15 -0.56
C ILE A 131 3.16 -4.11 -1.58
N SER A 132 3.87 -4.40 -2.67
CA SER A 132 3.37 -5.28 -3.74
C SER A 132 3.10 -6.69 -3.21
N SER A 133 3.98 -7.23 -2.37
CA SER A 133 3.82 -8.55 -1.76
C SER A 133 2.62 -8.60 -0.83
N ALA A 134 2.41 -7.57 0.00
CA ALA A 134 1.24 -7.49 0.88
C ALA A 134 -0.08 -7.50 0.09
N LEU A 135 -0.14 -6.75 -1.01
CA LEU A 135 -1.30 -6.73 -1.89
C LEU A 135 -1.54 -8.08 -2.59
N GLN A 136 -0.48 -8.78 -3.01
CA GLN A 136 -0.59 -10.12 -3.61
C GLN A 136 -1.12 -11.17 -2.64
N VAL A 137 -0.73 -11.11 -1.37
CA VAL A 137 -1.27 -12.01 -0.33
C VAL A 137 -2.77 -11.79 -0.16
N ASP A 138 -3.22 -10.54 -0.10
CA ASP A 138 -4.65 -10.21 -0.02
C ASP A 138 -5.42 -10.68 -1.27
N GLN A 139 -4.85 -10.47 -2.45
CA GLN A 139 -5.44 -10.95 -3.70
C GLN A 139 -5.60 -12.49 -3.68
N THR A 140 -4.59 -13.22 -3.21
CA THR A 140 -4.64 -14.68 -3.11
C THR A 140 -5.72 -15.12 -2.12
N ALA A 141 -5.85 -14.45 -0.97
CA ALA A 141 -6.89 -14.74 0.01
C ALA A 141 -8.30 -14.50 -0.55
N ILE A 142 -8.50 -13.45 -1.35
CA ILE A 142 -9.78 -13.16 -2.01
C ILE A 142 -10.11 -14.22 -3.06
N ILE A 143 -9.13 -14.67 -3.84
CA ILE A 143 -9.33 -15.72 -4.85
C ILE A 143 -9.75 -17.04 -4.18
N LEU A 144 -9.10 -17.43 -3.08
CA LEU A 144 -9.47 -18.63 -2.32
C LEU A 144 -10.89 -18.54 -1.73
N ASP A 145 -11.29 -17.35 -1.23
CA ASP A 145 -12.67 -17.11 -0.75
C ASP A 145 -13.72 -17.24 -1.87
N ILE A 146 -13.39 -16.78 -3.08
CA ILE A 146 -14.27 -16.91 -4.26
C ILE A 146 -14.37 -18.38 -4.69
N ASP A 147 -13.26 -19.11 -4.72
CA ASP A 147 -13.25 -20.54 -5.07
C ASP A 147 -14.12 -21.35 -4.10
N GLN A 148 -13.97 -21.10 -2.79
CA GLN A 148 -14.79 -21.73 -1.76
C GLN A 148 -16.28 -21.45 -1.96
N LYS A 149 -16.67 -20.19 -2.20
CA LYS A 149 -18.08 -19.83 -2.47
C LYS A 149 -18.61 -20.52 -3.73
N THR A 150 -17.82 -20.54 -4.79
CA THR A 150 -18.18 -21.19 -6.06
C THR A 150 -18.34 -22.70 -5.89
N ALA A 151 -17.50 -23.33 -5.05
CA ALA A 151 -17.63 -24.75 -4.73
C ALA A 151 -18.89 -25.04 -3.92
N LEU A 152 -19.22 -24.18 -2.93
CA LEU A 152 -20.43 -24.30 -2.12
C LEU A 152 -21.70 -24.11 -2.96
N ASP A 153 -21.72 -23.16 -3.90
CA ASP A 153 -22.86 -22.90 -4.78
C ASP A 153 -23.16 -24.06 -5.73
N ARG A 154 -22.18 -24.96 -5.97
CA ARG A 154 -22.35 -26.17 -6.79
C ARG A 154 -22.87 -27.37 -6.01
N LEU A 155 -22.90 -27.30 -4.67
CA LEU A 155 -23.40 -28.40 -3.87
C LEU A 155 -24.91 -28.54 -4.09
N PRO A 156 -25.42 -29.75 -4.37
CA PRO A 156 -26.86 -29.96 -4.44
C PRO A 156 -27.46 -29.70 -3.07
N VAL A 157 -28.63 -29.05 -3.05
CA VAL A 157 -29.42 -28.93 -1.83
C VAL A 157 -29.86 -30.33 -1.43
N ALA A 158 -29.50 -30.75 -0.21
CA ALA A 158 -29.94 -32.03 0.32
C ALA A 158 -31.48 -32.05 0.45
N GLU A 159 -32.10 -33.15 0.02
CA GLU A 159 -33.54 -33.35 0.17
C GLU A 159 -33.94 -33.21 1.66
N GLY A 160 -35.00 -32.45 1.95
CA GLY A 160 -35.36 -32.16 3.35
C GLY A 160 -34.69 -30.92 3.96
N ALA A 161 -33.53 -30.48 3.45
CA ALA A 161 -32.74 -29.42 4.08
C ALA A 161 -33.13 -27.98 3.66
N SER A 162 -34.00 -27.82 2.65
CA SER A 162 -34.49 -26.49 2.28
C SER A 162 -35.45 -25.95 3.35
N TYR A 163 -35.40 -24.64 3.60
CA TYR A 163 -36.43 -23.95 4.35
C TYR A 163 -37.79 -24.25 3.68
N ASP A 164 -38.76 -24.72 4.47
CA ASP A 164 -40.07 -25.21 4.02
C ASP A 164 -40.06 -26.46 3.11
N SER A 165 -39.09 -27.36 3.28
CA SER A 165 -39.13 -28.65 2.58
C SER A 165 -40.38 -29.46 2.93
N ARG A 166 -41.16 -29.86 1.91
CA ARG A 166 -42.29 -30.79 2.06
C ARG A 166 -41.86 -32.24 2.33
N ALA A 167 -40.57 -32.56 2.17
CA ALA A 167 -40.06 -33.89 2.53
C ALA A 167 -40.26 -34.18 4.03
N GLU A 168 -40.31 -33.15 4.87
CA GLU A 168 -40.56 -33.25 6.32
C GLU A 168 -42.04 -33.05 6.70
N GLU A 169 -42.96 -32.92 5.73
CA GLU A 169 -44.40 -32.65 5.97
C GLU A 169 -45.08 -33.78 6.78
N HIS A 170 -44.50 -34.98 6.76
CA HIS A 170 -45.01 -36.16 7.47
C HIS A 170 -44.20 -36.46 8.75
N SER A 171 -43.16 -35.68 9.03
CA SER A 171 -42.34 -35.85 10.22
C SER A 171 -43.03 -35.22 11.44
N PRO A 172 -42.88 -35.81 12.64
CA PRO A 172 -43.44 -35.24 13.84
C PRO A 172 -42.88 -33.84 14.07
N THR A 173 -43.75 -32.84 14.09
CA THR A 173 -43.39 -31.46 14.44
C THR A 173 -42.74 -31.43 15.82
N CYS A 174 -41.71 -30.58 15.95
CA CYS A 174 -41.11 -30.31 17.25
C CYS A 174 -42.19 -29.85 18.25
N LEU A 175 -42.13 -30.36 19.48
CA LEU A 175 -42.99 -29.92 20.56
C LEU A 175 -42.88 -28.41 20.78
N GLN A 176 -43.95 -27.77 21.25
CA GLN A 176 -43.87 -26.39 21.71
C GLN A 176 -42.74 -26.28 22.76
N ASN A 177 -41.85 -25.30 22.57
CA ASN A 177 -40.66 -25.01 23.39
C ASN A 177 -39.41 -25.89 23.16
N THR A 178 -39.33 -26.72 22.13
CA THR A 178 -38.03 -27.24 21.67
C THR A 178 -37.40 -26.33 20.62
N ARG A 179 -36.08 -26.06 20.75
CA ARG A 179 -35.28 -25.20 19.85
C ARG A 179 -35.65 -23.70 19.80
N VAL A 180 -36.09 -23.13 20.91
CA VAL A 180 -36.40 -21.67 21.01
C VAL A 180 -35.15 -20.78 21.12
N ASP A 181 -34.00 -21.32 21.52
CA ASP A 181 -32.80 -20.54 21.89
C ASP A 181 -31.68 -20.51 20.82
N LEU A 182 -31.97 -20.80 19.56
CA LEU A 182 -30.95 -20.81 18.48
C LEU A 182 -30.90 -19.50 17.66
N LEU A 183 -31.17 -18.35 18.29
CA LEU A 183 -31.05 -17.02 17.67
C LEU A 183 -29.87 -16.23 18.24
#